data_AF-A0A091K5P7-F1
#
_entry.id   AF-A0A091K5P7-F1
#
_cell.length_a   1.000
_cell.length_b   1.000
_cell.length_c   1.000
_cell.angle_alpha   90.00
_cell.angle_beta   90.00
_cell.angle_gamma   90.00
#
_symmetry.space_group_name_H-M   'P 1'
#
loop_
_entity.id
_entity.type
_entity.pdbx_description
1 polymer ?
#
loop_
_entity_poly.entity_id
_entity_poly.type
_entity_poly.pdbx_seq_one_letter_code
_entity_poly.pdbx_strand_id
1 'polypeptide(L)'
;GTPGLPGMPGVPGRDGRDGWKGAKGEPGKTGPMGPPGLPGGPGPMGMAGEPGLPGSYKQKHQAAFSVTRQTSEHPLRNVPIVFNHVITNTNDDYSTSTGKFTCRLPGLYYFVFH
;
A
#
# COMPACT_ATOMS: atom_id res chain seq x y z
N GLY A 1 133.60 16.76 6.88
CA GLY A 1 132.55 17.64 7.42
C GLY A 1 131.61 16.80 8.25
N THR A 2 131.16 17.29 9.40
CA THR A 2 130.20 16.58 10.26
C THR A 2 128.83 16.50 9.58
N PRO A 3 128.14 15.34 9.57
CA PRO A 3 126.82 15.21 8.96
C PRO A 3 125.80 16.18 9.57
N GLY A 4 124.94 16.76 8.71
CA GLY A 4 123.90 17.69 9.11
C GLY A 4 122.86 17.05 10.03
N LEU A 5 122.28 17.86 10.91
CA LEU A 5 121.22 17.45 11.83
C LEU A 5 120.03 16.85 11.04
N PRO A 6 119.43 15.74 11.49
CA PRO A 6 118.25 15.18 10.86
C PRO A 6 117.11 16.20 10.78
N GLY A 7 116.38 16.20 9.66
CA GLY A 7 115.23 17.08 9.46
C GLY A 7 114.15 16.84 10.51
N MET A 8 113.47 17.91 10.91
CA MET A 8 112.36 17.82 11.86
C MET A 8 111.23 16.96 11.29
N PRO A 9 110.55 16.14 12.13
CA PRO A 9 109.40 15.36 11.69
C PRO A 9 108.30 16.25 11.09
N GLY A 10 107.64 15.73 10.05
CA GLY A 10 106.51 16.41 9.42
C GLY A 10 105.35 16.61 10.40
N VAL A 11 104.60 17.70 10.21
CA VAL A 11 103.40 17.98 10.99
C VAL A 11 102.34 16.89 10.77
N PRO A 12 101.61 16.45 11.82
CA PRO A 12 100.51 15.51 11.66
C PRO A 12 99.46 16.01 10.67
N GLY A 13 98.87 15.07 9.92
CA GLY A 13 97.79 15.37 8.99
C GLY A 13 96.56 15.96 9.71
N ARG A 14 95.78 16.76 9.00
CA ARG A 14 94.51 17.31 9.54
C ARG A 14 93.51 16.18 9.75
N ASP A 15 92.72 16.32 10.81
CA ASP A 15 91.60 15.40 11.10
C ASP A 15 90.60 15.37 9.94
N GLY A 16 90.01 14.19 9.73
CA GLY A 16 88.95 13.98 8.74
C GLY A 16 87.71 14.81 9.08
N ARG A 17 86.93 15.20 8.06
CA ARG A 17 85.66 15.88 8.28
C ARG A 17 84.62 14.91 8.85
N ASP A 18 83.76 15.43 9.73
CA ASP A 18 82.63 14.70 10.26
C ASP A 18 81.70 14.19 9.15
N GLY A 19 81.14 13.00 9.37
CA GLY A 19 80.14 12.41 8.49
C GLY A 19 78.83 13.21 8.50
N TRP A 20 78.10 13.15 7.39
CA TRP A 20 76.81 13.85 7.25
C TRP A 20 75.74 13.15 8.10
N LYS A 21 74.81 13.93 8.68
CA LYS A 21 73.67 13.39 9.43
C LYS A 21 72.75 12.61 8.51
N GLY A 22 72.32 11.42 8.96
CA GLY A 22 71.38 10.58 8.23
C GLY A 22 70.03 11.27 7.97
N ALA A 23 69.37 10.89 6.88
CA ALA A 23 68.06 11.43 6.50
C ALA A 23 66.97 11.07 7.52
N LYS A 24 65.94 11.93 7.63
CA LYS A 24 64.76 11.68 8.47
C LYS A 24 63.97 10.48 7.91
N GLY A 25 63.50 9.60 8.78
CA GLY A 25 62.65 8.48 8.41
C GLY A 25 61.33 8.92 7.77
N GLU A 26 60.77 8.06 6.93
CA GLU A 26 59.51 8.33 6.24
C GLU A 26 58.31 8.41 7.20
N PRO A 27 57.26 9.18 6.86
CA PRO A 27 56.01 9.18 7.62
C PRO A 27 55.34 7.80 7.68
N GLY A 28 54.67 7.52 8.80
CA GLY A 28 53.88 6.30 8.95
C GLY A 28 52.70 6.23 7.96
N LYS A 29 52.24 5.02 7.67
CA LYS A 29 51.08 4.78 6.78
C LYS A 29 49.77 5.25 7.43
N THR A 30 48.84 5.74 6.62
CA THR A 30 47.47 6.09 7.06
C THR A 30 46.73 4.85 7.59
N GLY A 31 45.94 5.03 8.65
CA GLY A 31 45.12 3.96 9.22
C GLY A 31 43.98 3.51 8.30
N PRO A 32 43.38 2.34 8.56
CA PRO A 32 42.26 1.83 7.77
C PRO A 32 40.99 2.67 7.95
N MET A 33 40.12 2.65 6.94
CA MET A 33 38.80 3.26 7.00
C MET A 33 37.91 2.55 8.04
N GLY A 34 37.07 3.31 8.75
CA GLY A 34 36.12 2.77 9.71
C GLY A 34 35.03 1.91 9.05
N PRO A 35 34.31 1.09 9.84
CA PRO A 35 33.23 0.25 9.33
C PRO A 35 32.02 1.09 8.88
N PRO A 36 31.16 0.56 7.98
CA PRO A 36 29.90 1.19 7.62
C PRO A 36 28.96 1.38 8.83
N GLY A 37 28.09 2.40 8.74
CA GLY A 37 27.04 2.62 9.73
C GLY A 37 25.97 1.52 9.74
N LEU A 38 25.18 1.47 10.81
CA LEU A 38 24.07 0.52 10.95
C LEU A 38 22.91 0.88 10.00
N PRO A 39 22.11 -0.11 9.55
CA PRO A 39 20.89 0.15 8.79
C PRO A 39 19.89 1.00 9.57
N GLY A 40 19.08 1.79 8.85
CA GLY A 40 17.98 2.54 9.43
C GLY A 40 16.89 1.64 10.02
N GLY A 41 16.14 2.16 11.00
CA GLY A 41 15.01 1.46 11.59
C GLY A 41 13.80 1.31 10.63
N PRO A 42 12.83 0.45 10.97
CA PRO A 42 11.59 0.31 10.20
C PRO A 42 10.81 1.62 10.12
N GLY A 43 10.08 1.80 9.02
CA GLY A 43 9.16 2.93 8.86
C GLY A 43 7.96 2.88 9.82
N PRO A 44 7.24 3.99 10.00
CA PRO A 44 6.06 4.04 10.84
C PRO A 44 4.91 3.21 10.27
N MET A 45 4.01 2.76 11.14
CA MET A 45 2.77 2.08 10.76
C MET A 45 1.87 3.02 9.93
N GLY A 46 1.20 2.47 8.91
CA GLY A 46 0.22 3.20 8.11
C GLY A 46 -1.00 3.65 8.92
N MET A 47 -1.75 4.62 8.39
CA MET A 47 -2.99 5.08 9.01
C MET A 47 -4.08 4.00 8.95
N ALA A 48 -5.02 4.07 9.90
CA ALA A 48 -6.22 3.23 9.86
C ALA A 48 -7.06 3.55 8.61
N GLY A 49 -7.73 2.53 8.06
CA GLY A 49 -8.68 2.70 6.97
C GLY A 49 -9.93 3.47 7.40
N GLU A 50 -10.68 3.97 6.43
CA GLU A 50 -11.95 4.68 6.69
C GLU A 50 -13.04 3.74 7.25
N PRO A 51 -13.97 4.25 8.07
CA PRO A 51 -15.14 3.49 8.51
C PRO A 51 -15.98 2.97 7.33
N GLY A 52 -16.56 1.78 7.50
CA GLY A 52 -17.52 1.24 6.54
C GLY A 52 -18.79 2.08 6.42
N LEU A 53 -19.49 1.98 5.28
CA LEU A 53 -20.75 2.67 5.05
C LEU A 53 -21.84 2.22 6.06
N PRO A 54 -22.70 3.13 6.54
CA PRO A 54 -23.84 2.77 7.39
C PRO A 54 -24.76 1.76 6.71
N GLY A 55 -25.24 0.76 7.45
CA GLY A 55 -26.25 -0.19 6.95
C GLY A 55 -27.60 0.48 6.67
N SER A 56 -28.32 0.03 5.64
CA SER A 56 -29.63 0.58 5.21
C SER A 56 -30.84 0.10 6.04
N TYR A 57 -30.67 -0.17 7.34
CA TYR A 57 -31.70 -0.77 8.22
C TYR A 57 -32.99 0.06 8.37
N LYS A 58 -33.05 1.27 7.81
CA LYS A 58 -34.24 2.14 7.81
C LYS A 58 -35.06 2.08 6.53
N GLN A 59 -34.60 1.43 5.46
CA GLN A 59 -35.46 1.21 4.30
C GLN A 59 -36.45 0.10 4.65
N LYS A 60 -37.72 0.49 4.89
CA LYS A 60 -38.82 -0.46 4.96
C LYS A 60 -38.99 -1.09 3.58
N HIS A 61 -38.32 -2.21 3.37
CA HIS A 61 -38.51 -3.08 2.22
C HIS A 61 -39.95 -3.58 2.25
N GLN A 62 -40.84 -2.94 1.50
CA GLN A 62 -42.26 -3.26 1.43
C GLN A 62 -42.59 -3.62 -0.01
N ALA A 63 -43.26 -4.75 -0.21
CA ALA A 63 -43.79 -5.15 -1.51
C ALA A 63 -45.18 -5.76 -1.24
N ALA A 64 -46.22 -5.07 -1.68
CA ALA A 64 -47.61 -5.44 -1.45
C ALA A 64 -48.49 -4.87 -2.56
N PHE A 65 -49.39 -5.68 -3.09
CA PHE A 65 -50.39 -5.26 -4.06
C PHE A 65 -51.74 -5.91 -3.76
N SER A 66 -52.82 -5.22 -4.11
CA SER A 66 -54.18 -5.74 -4.17
C SER A 66 -54.80 -5.21 -5.46
N VAL A 67 -55.25 -6.13 -6.30
CA VAL A 67 -55.72 -5.84 -7.65
C VAL A 67 -57.00 -6.60 -7.91
N THR A 68 -57.89 -6.01 -8.69
CA THR A 68 -59.18 -6.58 -9.05
C THR A 68 -59.30 -6.68 -10.57
N ARG A 69 -60.15 -7.60 -11.00
CA ARG A 69 -60.46 -7.81 -12.41
C ARG A 69 -61.82 -7.18 -12.69
N GLN A 70 -61.80 -6.10 -13.45
CA GLN A 70 -62.98 -5.31 -13.80
C GLN A 70 -63.30 -5.51 -15.28
N THR A 71 -63.74 -6.73 -15.62
CA THR A 71 -64.22 -7.11 -16.94
C THR A 71 -65.17 -8.30 -16.83
N SER A 72 -66.19 -8.34 -17.68
CA SER A 72 -67.16 -9.44 -17.79
C SER A 72 -66.69 -10.57 -18.71
N GLU A 73 -65.63 -10.34 -19.50
CA GLU A 73 -65.07 -11.35 -20.39
C GLU A 73 -64.39 -12.44 -19.57
N HIS A 74 -64.45 -13.69 -20.04
CA HIS A 74 -63.72 -14.78 -19.38
C HIS A 74 -62.25 -14.76 -19.81
N PRO A 75 -61.30 -15.06 -18.91
CA PRO A 75 -59.89 -15.14 -19.29
C PRO A 75 -59.68 -16.27 -20.31
N LEU A 76 -58.81 -16.02 -21.28
CA LEU A 76 -58.43 -17.04 -22.27
C LEU A 76 -57.70 -18.21 -21.59
N ARG A 77 -57.81 -19.40 -22.17
CA ARG A 77 -57.12 -20.59 -21.65
C ARG A 77 -55.62 -20.46 -21.87
N ASN A 78 -54.83 -20.90 -20.89
CA ASN A 78 -53.36 -20.94 -20.95
C ASN A 78 -52.67 -19.57 -21.05
N VAL A 79 -53.33 -18.47 -20.65
CA VAL A 79 -52.68 -17.14 -20.48
C VAL A 79 -52.80 -16.67 -19.03
N PRO A 80 -51.87 -15.83 -18.53
CA PRO A 80 -52.00 -15.21 -17.22
C PRO A 80 -53.31 -14.42 -17.09
N ILE A 81 -53.97 -14.52 -15.93
CA ILE A 81 -55.15 -13.71 -15.62
C ILE A 81 -54.69 -12.29 -15.35
N VAL A 82 -55.17 -11.35 -16.17
CA VAL A 82 -54.88 -9.93 -16.00
C VAL A 82 -55.93 -9.30 -15.09
N PHE A 83 -55.51 -8.91 -13.89
CA PHE A 83 -56.24 -7.99 -13.02
C PHE A 83 -55.89 -6.56 -13.42
N ASN A 84 -56.84 -5.87 -14.05
CA ASN A 84 -56.65 -4.59 -14.73
C ASN A 84 -56.89 -3.37 -13.83
N HIS A 85 -57.48 -3.57 -12.65
CA HIS A 85 -57.80 -2.47 -11.73
C HIS A 85 -56.97 -2.61 -10.45
N VAL A 86 -56.29 -1.53 -10.05
CA VAL A 86 -55.41 -1.51 -8.87
C VAL A 86 -56.17 -0.93 -7.68
N ILE A 87 -56.23 -1.67 -6.57
CA ILE A 87 -56.62 -1.12 -5.26
C ILE A 87 -55.38 -0.53 -4.57
N THR A 88 -54.29 -1.30 -4.51
CA THR A 88 -52.97 -0.83 -4.06
C THR A 88 -51.88 -1.58 -4.81
N ASN A 89 -50.75 -0.92 -5.08
CA ASN A 89 -49.60 -1.54 -5.74
C ASN A 89 -48.33 -0.81 -5.29
N THR A 90 -47.75 -1.28 -4.19
CA THR A 90 -46.55 -0.67 -3.64
C THR A 90 -45.38 -0.87 -4.59
N ASN A 91 -44.67 0.22 -4.89
CA ASN A 91 -43.55 0.28 -5.84
C ASN A 91 -43.87 -0.03 -7.30
N ASP A 92 -45.10 -0.41 -7.66
CA ASP A 92 -45.46 -0.93 -8.98
C ASP A 92 -44.88 -2.32 -9.30
N ASP A 93 -44.85 -3.21 -8.29
CA ASP A 93 -44.37 -4.59 -8.45
C ASP A 93 -45.32 -5.48 -9.28
N TYR A 94 -46.62 -5.19 -9.30
CA TYR A 94 -47.60 -5.89 -10.12
C TYR A 94 -47.91 -5.12 -11.42
N SER A 95 -47.88 -5.81 -12.56
CA SER A 95 -48.14 -5.25 -13.88
C SER A 95 -49.56 -5.58 -14.35
N THR A 96 -50.39 -4.54 -14.51
CA THR A 96 -51.78 -4.63 -15.01
C THR A 96 -51.87 -4.90 -16.51
N SER A 97 -50.78 -4.79 -17.27
CA SER A 97 -50.74 -5.15 -18.69
C SER A 97 -50.43 -6.63 -18.91
N THR A 98 -49.68 -7.25 -18.00
CA THR A 98 -49.20 -8.64 -18.15
C THR A 98 -49.84 -9.62 -17.18
N GLY A 99 -50.46 -9.14 -16.10
CA GLY A 99 -51.00 -9.99 -15.04
C GLY A 99 -49.92 -10.59 -14.13
N LYS A 100 -48.72 -10.00 -14.11
CA LYS A 100 -47.54 -10.57 -13.42
C LYS A 100 -47.06 -9.68 -12.28
N PHE A 101 -46.75 -10.32 -11.16
CA PHE A 101 -45.93 -9.75 -10.10
C PHE A 101 -44.45 -10.01 -10.38
N THR A 102 -43.62 -8.97 -10.23
CA THR A 102 -42.15 -9.08 -10.36
C THR A 102 -41.50 -8.88 -8.99
N CYS A 103 -40.87 -9.94 -8.49
CA CYS A 103 -40.15 -9.90 -7.23
C CYS A 103 -38.87 -9.08 -7.36
N ARG A 104 -38.86 -7.85 -6.81
CA ARG A 104 -37.64 -7.02 -6.71
C ARG A 104 -36.88 -7.21 -5.40
N LEU A 105 -37.55 -7.70 -4.37
CA LEU A 105 -36.99 -7.86 -3.03
C LEU A 105 -37.03 -9.34 -2.66
N PRO A 106 -35.88 -10.02 -2.46
CA PRO A 106 -35.91 -11.42 -2.06
C PRO A 106 -36.54 -11.57 -0.66
N GLY A 107 -37.44 -12.54 -0.50
CA GLY A 107 -38.11 -12.76 0.77
C GLY A 107 -39.28 -13.74 0.69
N LEU A 108 -39.99 -13.88 1.81
CA LEU A 108 -41.24 -14.63 1.89
C LEU A 108 -42.41 -13.74 1.49
N TYR A 109 -43.26 -14.25 0.60
CA TYR A 109 -44.44 -13.56 0.10
C TYR A 109 -45.70 -14.39 0.35
N TYR A 110 -46.80 -13.69 0.63
CA TYR A 110 -48.13 -14.28 0.78
C TYR A 110 -49.04 -13.81 -0.35
N PHE A 111 -49.62 -14.77 -1.08
CA PHE A 111 -50.56 -14.51 -2.17
C PHE A 111 -51.91 -15.14 -1.83
N VAL A 112 -52.98 -14.36 -1.99
CA VAL A 112 -54.37 -14.81 -1.80
C VAL A 112 -55.23 -14.20 -2.89
N PHE A 113 -56.25 -14.94 -3.32
CA PHE A 113 -57.25 -14.48 -4.29
C PHE A 113 -58.63 -14.99 -3.86
N HIS A 114 -59.68 -14.28 -4.30
CA HIS A 114 -61.08 -14.55 -4.00
C HIS A 114 -61.90 -14.63 -5.28
#